data_AF-E8ND32-F1
#
_entry.id   AF-E8ND32-F1
#
_cell.length_a   1.000
_cell.length_b   1.000
_cell.length_c   1.000
_cell.angle_alpha   90.00
_cell.angle_beta   90.00
_cell.angle_gamma   90.00
#
_symmetry.space_group_name_H-M   'P 1'
#
loop_
_entity.id
_entity.type
_entity.pdbx_description
1 polymer ?
#
loop_
_entity_poly.entity_id
_entity_poly.type
_entity_poly.pdbx_seq_one_letter_code
_entity_poly.pdbx_strand_id
1 'polypeptide(L)'
;MTSTASGAPERDTALAVELSRLAAAGTPTDRDEDPERLLSAVAAFQDITRVAAELQAQAARTAHDSGVSWARIGALLGVSRQAVQQRFDPNYVGTPVGAAVGRILGPVTRAEELRHLEAAGAQGWKLIEARHGEHRLVHTGGAWEVQRVSILTPGPLPAVGDGWEAAATRFPDCFYVRSRPAP
;
A
#
# COMPACT_ATOMS: atom_id res chain seq x y z
N MET A 1 6.62 35.60 14.95
CA MET A 1 5.29 35.68 14.33
C MET A 1 4.86 34.28 13.95
N THR A 2 3.76 33.80 14.49
CA THR A 2 3.27 32.42 14.39
C THR A 2 2.09 32.35 13.42
N SER A 3 2.24 31.59 12.32
CA SER A 3 1.15 31.29 11.39
C SER A 3 1.29 29.87 10.85
N THR A 4 0.72 28.91 11.57
CA THR A 4 0.68 27.49 11.14
C THR A 4 -0.62 26.78 11.52
N ALA A 5 -1.54 27.41 12.26
CA ALA A 5 -2.73 26.77 12.80
C ALA A 5 -3.90 26.61 11.80
N SER A 6 -4.05 27.51 10.81
CA SER A 6 -5.22 27.49 9.89
C SER A 6 -5.27 26.25 9.00
N GLY A 7 -4.11 25.75 8.57
CA GLY A 7 -4.04 24.70 7.55
C GLY A 7 -4.31 23.28 8.04
N ALA A 8 -4.38 23.03 9.36
CA ALA A 8 -4.68 21.69 9.89
C ALA A 8 -6.15 21.29 9.68
N PRO A 9 -7.17 22.04 10.18
CA PRO A 9 -8.58 21.68 10.00
C PRO A 9 -9.01 21.69 8.53
N GLU A 10 -8.41 22.55 7.69
CA GLU A 10 -8.63 22.57 6.24
C GLU A 10 -8.13 21.28 5.57
N ARG A 11 -6.94 20.79 5.96
CA ARG A 11 -6.38 19.51 5.48
C ARG A 11 -7.16 18.30 5.99
N ASP A 12 -7.56 18.31 7.27
CA ASP A 12 -8.36 17.24 7.85
C ASP A 12 -9.72 17.14 7.15
N THR A 13 -10.34 18.28 6.85
CA THR A 13 -11.58 18.35 6.07
C THR A 13 -11.39 17.83 4.63
N ALA A 14 -10.33 18.28 3.93
CA ALA A 14 -10.04 17.80 2.59
C ALA A 14 -9.77 16.28 2.57
N LEU A 15 -8.99 15.77 3.52
CA LEU A 15 -8.74 14.34 3.68
C LEU A 15 -10.03 13.57 3.98
N ALA A 16 -10.90 14.06 4.87
CA ALA A 16 -12.18 13.44 5.16
C ALA A 16 -13.08 13.33 3.91
N VAL A 17 -13.07 14.35 3.04
CA VAL A 17 -13.78 14.33 1.76
C VAL A 17 -13.18 13.28 0.81
N GLU A 18 -11.85 13.18 0.68
CA GLU A 18 -11.23 12.14 -0.17
C GLU A 18 -11.53 10.72 0.36
N LEU A 19 -11.43 10.50 1.68
CA LEU A 19 -11.76 9.21 2.29
C LEU A 19 -13.25 8.86 2.12
N SER A 20 -14.15 9.85 2.21
CA SER A 20 -15.58 9.67 1.92
C SER A 20 -15.83 9.27 0.46
N ARG A 21 -15.11 9.85 -0.51
CA ARG A 21 -15.21 9.44 -1.93
C ARG A 21 -14.70 8.01 -2.14
N LEU A 22 -13.59 7.64 -1.50
CA LEU A 22 -13.06 6.27 -1.55
C LEU A 22 -14.06 5.25 -0.96
N ALA A 23 -14.71 5.58 0.16
CA ALA A 23 -15.74 4.74 0.76
C ALA A 23 -17.01 4.63 -0.11
N ALA A 24 -17.42 5.72 -0.77
CA ALA A 24 -18.61 5.75 -1.62
C ALA A 24 -18.46 4.99 -2.95
N ALA A 25 -17.24 4.80 -3.45
CA ALA A 25 -16.96 4.22 -4.77
C ALA A 25 -17.46 2.77 -4.99
N GLY A 26 -17.90 2.08 -3.93
CA GLY A 26 -18.42 0.71 -3.98
C GLY A 26 -19.93 0.53 -3.80
N THR A 27 -20.74 1.60 -3.65
CA THR A 27 -22.13 1.48 -3.17
C THR A 27 -23.20 1.92 -4.19
N PRO A 28 -23.82 0.99 -4.96
CA PRO A 28 -24.78 1.32 -6.01
C PRO A 28 -26.23 1.44 -5.49
N THR A 29 -26.57 2.57 -4.85
CA THR A 29 -27.97 2.91 -4.49
C THR A 29 -28.10 4.41 -4.17
N ASP A 30 -29.25 4.99 -4.53
CA ASP A 30 -29.51 6.44 -4.62
C ASP A 30 -30.15 7.08 -3.35
N ARG A 31 -30.20 6.38 -2.21
CA ARG A 31 -30.83 6.91 -0.98
C ARG A 31 -29.89 6.92 0.22
N ASP A 32 -29.56 8.10 0.72
CA ASP A 32 -28.54 8.26 1.78
C ASP A 32 -28.93 7.71 3.16
N GLU A 33 -30.22 7.55 3.44
CA GLU A 33 -30.73 7.03 4.72
C GLU A 33 -30.89 5.50 4.76
N ASP A 34 -30.53 4.80 3.68
CA ASP A 34 -30.64 3.34 3.58
C ASP A 34 -29.67 2.63 4.56
N PRO A 35 -30.17 1.83 5.54
CA PRO A 35 -29.32 1.17 6.53
C PRO A 35 -28.22 0.29 5.92
N GLU A 36 -28.47 -0.35 4.77
CA GLU A 36 -27.48 -1.18 4.10
C GLU A 36 -26.33 -0.35 3.50
N ARG A 37 -26.60 0.90 3.08
CA ARG A 37 -25.53 1.85 2.70
C ARG A 37 -24.71 2.30 3.90
N LEU A 38 -25.35 2.55 5.02
CA LEU A 38 -24.66 2.93 6.26
C LEU A 38 -23.74 1.80 6.75
N LEU A 39 -24.20 0.55 6.70
CA LEU A 39 -23.37 -0.63 6.97
C LEU A 39 -22.24 -0.82 5.95
N SER A 40 -22.52 -0.62 4.66
CA SER A 40 -21.50 -0.66 3.60
C SER A 40 -20.41 0.41 3.80
N ALA A 41 -20.80 1.63 4.20
CA ALA A 41 -19.87 2.70 4.53
C ALA A 41 -19.01 2.38 5.77
N VAL A 42 -19.60 1.77 6.81
CA VAL A 42 -18.85 1.29 7.99
C VAL A 42 -17.79 0.25 7.58
N ALA A 43 -18.15 -0.72 6.74
CA ALA A 43 -17.21 -1.71 6.23
C ALA A 43 -16.09 -1.06 5.40
N ALA A 44 -16.42 -0.13 4.51
CA ALA A 44 -15.44 0.58 3.69
C ALA A 44 -14.47 1.43 4.55
N PHE A 45 -14.96 2.13 5.58
CA PHE A 45 -14.10 2.86 6.52
C PHE A 45 -13.25 1.94 7.41
N GLN A 46 -13.72 0.74 7.74
CA GLN A 46 -12.92 -0.28 8.41
C GLN A 46 -11.74 -0.73 7.52
N ASP A 47 -11.98 -0.98 6.23
CA ASP A 47 -10.93 -1.34 5.27
C ASP A 47 -9.94 -0.19 5.03
N ILE A 48 -10.43 1.04 4.88
CA ILE A 48 -9.58 2.25 4.81
C ILE A 48 -8.68 2.35 6.04
N THR A 49 -9.25 2.16 7.25
CA THR A 49 -8.51 2.24 8.51
C THR A 49 -7.42 1.17 8.58
N ARG A 50 -7.74 -0.07 8.18
CA ARG A 50 -6.81 -1.20 8.14
C ARG A 50 -5.65 -0.94 7.18
N VAL A 51 -5.94 -0.57 5.92
CA VAL A 51 -4.92 -0.28 4.90
C VAL A 51 -4.06 0.93 5.27
N ALA A 52 -4.66 2.00 5.81
CA ALA A 52 -3.92 3.17 6.28
C ALA A 52 -2.97 2.84 7.44
N ALA A 53 -3.39 1.98 8.38
CA ALA A 53 -2.55 1.51 9.47
C ALA A 53 -1.38 0.63 8.99
N GLU A 54 -1.63 -0.28 8.03
CA GLU A 54 -0.61 -1.10 7.37
C GLU A 54 0.44 -0.23 6.66
N LEU A 55 0.01 0.76 5.87
CA LEU A 55 0.88 1.72 5.17
C LEU A 55 1.68 2.60 6.14
N GLN A 56 1.05 3.11 7.21
CA GLN A 56 1.75 3.88 8.24
C GLN A 56 2.84 3.03 8.92
N ALA A 57 2.56 1.76 9.20
CA ALA A 57 3.53 0.84 9.78
C ALA A 57 4.71 0.56 8.83
N GLN A 58 4.44 0.44 7.53
CA GLN A 58 5.46 0.23 6.51
C GLN A 58 6.33 1.47 6.32
N ALA A 59 5.75 2.67 6.34
CA ALA A 59 6.47 3.95 6.32
C ALA A 59 7.36 4.13 7.55
N ALA A 60 6.85 3.80 8.75
CA ALA A 60 7.62 3.87 9.99
C ALA A 60 8.83 2.93 9.98
N ARG A 61 8.67 1.68 9.52
CA ARG A 61 9.79 0.74 9.33
C ARG A 61 10.81 1.25 8.31
N THR A 62 10.37 1.67 7.13
CA THR A 62 11.27 2.17 6.07
C THR A 62 12.08 3.38 6.53
N ALA A 63 11.47 4.29 7.31
CA ALA A 63 12.17 5.39 7.95
C ALA A 63 13.21 4.89 8.98
N HIS A 64 12.86 3.87 9.78
CA HIS A 64 13.78 3.28 10.74
C HIS A 64 14.99 2.60 10.08
N ASP A 65 14.75 1.77 9.06
CA ASP A 65 15.77 1.08 8.26
C ASP A 65 16.69 2.08 7.54
N SER A 66 16.19 3.29 7.24
CA SER A 66 16.95 4.43 6.70
C SER A 66 17.70 5.24 7.77
N GLY A 67 17.76 4.77 9.02
CA GLY A 67 18.51 5.38 10.12
C GLY A 67 17.73 6.32 11.03
N VAL A 68 16.40 6.48 10.87
CA VAL A 68 15.59 7.31 11.78
C VAL A 68 15.32 6.53 13.08
N SER A 69 15.61 7.12 14.24
CA SER A 69 15.37 6.43 15.52
C SER A 69 13.88 6.29 15.84
N TRP A 70 13.48 5.17 16.45
CA TRP A 70 12.11 4.97 16.95
C TRP A 70 11.63 6.07 17.90
N ALA A 71 12.54 6.72 18.64
CA ALA A 71 12.23 7.88 19.47
C ALA A 71 11.78 9.10 18.64
N ARG A 72 12.44 9.36 17.50
CA ARG A 72 12.07 10.45 16.59
C ARG A 72 10.76 10.18 15.86
N ILE A 73 10.50 8.92 15.52
CA ILE A 73 9.20 8.48 14.95
C ILE A 73 8.08 8.65 16.00
N GLY A 74 8.33 8.30 17.27
CA GLY A 74 7.36 8.51 18.36
C GLY A 74 7.05 9.97 18.62
N ALA A 75 8.06 10.83 18.66
CA ALA A 75 7.87 12.27 18.80
C ALA A 75 7.01 12.86 17.65
N LEU A 76 7.19 12.40 16.41
CA LEU A 76 6.36 12.79 15.27
C LEU A 76 4.89 12.32 15.41
N LEU A 77 4.67 11.14 15.97
CA LEU A 77 3.36 10.52 16.12
C LEU A 77 2.66 10.85 17.46
N GLY A 78 3.26 11.70 18.30
CA GLY A 78 2.71 12.06 19.62
C GLY A 78 2.71 10.92 20.64
N VAL A 79 3.51 9.87 20.46
CA VAL A 79 3.52 8.66 21.29
C VAL A 79 4.92 8.27 21.76
N SER A 80 5.01 7.45 22.81
CA SER A 80 6.30 7.02 23.36
C SER A 80 7.09 6.12 22.39
N ARG A 81 8.42 6.08 22.53
CA ARG A 81 9.28 5.13 21.78
C ARG A 81 8.78 3.69 21.90
N GLN A 82 8.36 3.27 23.09
CA GLN A 82 7.87 1.91 23.34
C GLN A 82 6.55 1.64 22.61
N ALA A 83 5.62 2.60 22.59
CA ALA A 83 4.36 2.48 21.84
C ALA A 83 4.58 2.38 20.32
N VAL A 84 5.59 3.07 19.79
CA VAL A 84 5.99 2.95 18.37
C VAL A 84 6.59 1.58 18.06
N GLN A 85 7.49 1.08 18.91
CA GLN A 85 8.07 -0.25 18.72
C GLN A 85 6.99 -1.34 18.81
N GLN A 86 6.10 -1.26 19.81
CA GLN A 86 4.91 -2.12 19.93
C GLN A 86 4.07 -2.17 18.66
N ARG A 87 3.90 -1.03 17.99
CA ARG A 87 2.98 -0.89 16.85
C ARG A 87 3.60 -1.26 15.50
N PHE A 88 4.92 -1.13 15.34
CA PHE A 88 5.56 -1.18 14.01
C PHE A 88 6.75 -2.12 13.88
N ASP A 89 7.42 -2.52 14.97
CA ASP A 89 8.55 -3.45 14.92
C ASP A 89 8.02 -4.90 14.86
N PRO A 90 8.22 -5.63 13.74
CA PRO A 90 7.68 -6.99 13.58
C PRO A 90 8.38 -8.01 14.50
N ASN A 91 9.53 -7.66 15.07
CA ASN A 91 10.22 -8.47 16.07
C ASN A 91 9.63 -8.29 17.48
N TYR A 92 8.73 -7.32 17.67
CA TYR A 92 8.12 -7.05 18.97
C TYR A 92 7.12 -8.16 19.37
N VAL A 93 6.30 -8.67 18.44
CA VAL A 93 5.57 -9.95 18.56
C VAL A 93 5.28 -10.58 17.18
N GLY A 94 5.92 -11.73 16.88
CA GLY A 94 5.42 -12.87 16.08
C GLY A 94 4.79 -12.70 14.68
N THR A 95 5.43 -13.28 13.65
CA THR A 95 4.87 -13.62 12.32
C THR A 95 4.50 -15.13 12.29
N PRO A 96 3.30 -15.56 11.82
CA PRO A 96 3.07 -16.09 10.44
C PRO A 96 1.61 -15.79 9.95
N VAL A 97 0.95 -16.36 8.91
CA VAL A 97 1.14 -17.50 7.96
C VAL A 97 0.50 -17.12 6.59
N GLY A 98 0.83 -17.77 5.46
CA GLY A 98 -0.05 -17.80 4.26
C GLY A 98 0.58 -18.37 2.98
N ALA A 99 0.33 -19.63 2.64
CA ALA A 99 0.92 -20.29 1.46
C ALA A 99 -0.11 -20.60 0.36
N ALA A 100 -0.26 -19.67 -0.60
CA ALA A 100 -0.73 -20.03 -1.95
C ALA A 100 0.40 -20.74 -2.72
N VAL A 101 0.08 -21.49 -3.77
CA VAL A 101 1.08 -22.07 -4.69
C VAL A 101 1.74 -20.93 -5.46
N GLY A 102 2.86 -20.45 -4.93
CA GLY A 102 3.49 -19.22 -5.37
C GLY A 102 5.01 -19.29 -5.27
N ARG A 103 5.66 -18.53 -6.15
CA ARG A 103 7.12 -18.36 -6.19
C ARG A 103 7.51 -17.19 -5.30
N ILE A 104 8.55 -17.39 -4.52
CA ILE A 104 9.28 -16.30 -3.87
C ILE A 104 10.36 -15.79 -4.84
N LEU A 105 10.46 -14.47 -4.97
CA LEU A 105 11.48 -13.77 -5.74
C LEU A 105 12.27 -12.89 -4.77
N GLY A 106 13.48 -13.33 -4.46
CA GLY A 106 14.39 -12.71 -3.51
C GLY A 106 15.63 -13.61 -3.29
N PRO A 107 16.67 -13.10 -2.63
CA PRO A 107 16.84 -11.70 -2.23
C PRO A 107 17.09 -10.79 -3.46
N VAL A 108 16.51 -9.59 -3.46
CA VAL A 108 16.72 -8.56 -4.50
C VAL A 108 16.83 -7.17 -3.89
N THR A 109 17.67 -6.29 -4.46
CA THR A 109 17.66 -4.87 -4.06
C THR A 109 16.54 -4.08 -4.76
N ARG A 110 16.17 -2.92 -4.21
CA ARG A 110 15.22 -1.99 -4.85
C ARG A 110 15.69 -1.50 -6.24
N ALA A 111 16.98 -1.58 -6.55
CA ALA A 111 17.49 -1.24 -7.88
C ALA A 111 17.25 -2.37 -8.90
N GLU A 112 17.27 -3.63 -8.46
CA GLU A 112 17.23 -4.81 -9.34
C GLU A 112 15.82 -5.41 -9.48
N GLU A 113 14.96 -5.22 -8.47
CA GLU A 113 13.66 -5.89 -8.35
C GLU A 113 12.80 -5.82 -9.63
N LEU A 114 12.76 -4.66 -10.31
CA LEU A 114 11.98 -4.46 -11.53
C LEU A 114 12.41 -5.42 -12.65
N ARG A 115 13.72 -5.51 -12.93
CA ARG A 115 14.28 -6.42 -13.93
C ARG A 115 13.98 -7.89 -13.61
N HIS A 116 13.98 -8.26 -12.33
CA HIS A 116 13.62 -9.62 -11.91
C HIS A 116 12.11 -9.89 -12.04
N LEU A 117 11.27 -8.92 -11.69
CA LEU A 117 9.82 -8.98 -11.81
C LEU A 117 9.37 -9.04 -13.29
N GLU A 118 9.98 -8.26 -14.17
CA GLU A 118 9.78 -8.32 -15.63
C GLU A 118 10.14 -9.71 -16.19
N ALA A 119 11.30 -10.26 -15.81
CA ALA A 119 11.74 -11.58 -16.26
C ALA A 119 10.83 -12.71 -15.76
N ALA A 120 10.28 -12.59 -14.55
CA ALA A 120 9.29 -13.54 -14.02
C ALA A 120 7.92 -13.36 -14.69
N GLY A 121 7.50 -12.11 -14.94
CA GLY A 121 6.28 -11.76 -15.65
C GLY A 121 6.23 -12.35 -17.05
N ALA A 122 7.34 -12.28 -17.80
CA ALA A 122 7.49 -12.93 -19.11
C ALA A 122 7.36 -14.48 -19.05
N GLN A 123 7.51 -15.09 -17.87
CA GLN A 123 7.41 -16.54 -17.62
C GLN A 123 6.06 -16.94 -16.99
N GLY A 124 5.02 -16.10 -17.06
CA GLY A 124 3.69 -16.43 -16.54
C GLY A 124 3.43 -16.06 -15.09
N TRP A 125 4.39 -15.43 -14.39
CA TRP A 125 4.27 -15.12 -12.95
C TRP A 125 3.75 -13.71 -12.69
N LYS A 126 2.54 -13.61 -12.14
CA LYS A 126 1.94 -12.35 -11.67
C LYS A 126 2.43 -12.01 -10.26
N LEU A 127 2.87 -10.78 -10.03
CA LEU A 127 3.14 -10.24 -8.70
C LEU A 127 1.83 -10.16 -7.89
N ILE A 128 1.85 -10.64 -6.64
CA ILE A 128 0.71 -10.55 -5.71
C ILE A 128 1.07 -9.94 -4.35
N GLU A 129 2.36 -9.87 -4.00
CA GLU A 129 2.80 -9.24 -2.76
C GLU A 129 4.23 -8.70 -2.91
N ALA A 130 4.49 -7.50 -2.39
CA ALA A 130 5.80 -6.86 -2.39
C ALA A 130 6.28 -6.56 -0.97
N ARG A 131 7.49 -6.99 -0.64
CA ARG A 131 8.19 -6.67 0.61
C ARG A 131 9.55 -6.06 0.28
N HIS A 132 10.26 -5.56 1.29
CA HIS A 132 11.65 -5.15 1.11
C HIS A 132 12.51 -6.41 1.00
N GLY A 133 13.28 -6.53 -0.09
CA GLY A 133 14.14 -7.69 -0.34
C GLY A 133 13.47 -8.90 -1.00
N GLU A 134 12.14 -9.01 -0.96
CA GLU A 134 11.39 -10.21 -1.36
C GLU A 134 10.02 -9.86 -1.97
N HIS A 135 9.57 -10.63 -2.97
CA HIS A 135 8.24 -10.56 -3.56
C HIS A 135 7.60 -11.95 -3.65
N ARG A 136 6.27 -12.03 -3.54
CA ARG A 136 5.49 -13.26 -3.82
C ARG A 136 4.76 -13.14 -5.14
N LEU A 137 4.81 -14.21 -5.93
CA LEU A 137 4.20 -14.29 -7.25
C LEU A 137 3.36 -15.56 -7.38
N VAL A 138 2.30 -15.49 -8.19
CA VAL A 138 1.47 -16.65 -8.57
C VAL A 138 1.60 -16.93 -10.06
N HIS A 139 1.66 -18.20 -10.46
CA HIS A 139 1.70 -18.55 -11.88
C HIS A 139 0.30 -18.54 -12.47
N THR A 140 0.11 -17.82 -13.58
CA THR A 140 -1.18 -17.64 -14.26
C THR A 140 -1.13 -17.99 -15.75
N GLY A 141 0.05 -18.35 -16.28
CA GLY A 141 0.26 -18.77 -17.67
C GLY A 141 0.33 -17.62 -18.70
N GLY A 142 -0.40 -16.52 -18.50
CA GLY A 142 -0.27 -15.30 -19.31
C GLY A 142 0.96 -14.47 -18.91
N ALA A 143 1.61 -13.79 -19.86
CA ALA A 143 2.76 -12.95 -19.58
C ALA A 143 2.36 -11.61 -18.93
N TRP A 144 3.19 -11.08 -18.03
CA TRP A 144 2.91 -9.84 -17.28
C TRP A 144 4.00 -8.77 -17.48
N GLU A 145 3.56 -7.52 -17.61
CA GLU A 145 4.38 -6.33 -17.37
C GLU A 145 4.25 -5.91 -15.91
N VAL A 146 5.28 -5.25 -15.36
CA VAL A 146 5.28 -4.69 -14.01
C VAL A 146 5.82 -3.27 -14.04
N GLN A 147 5.11 -2.32 -13.45
CA GLN A 147 5.54 -0.94 -13.31
C GLN A 147 5.52 -0.53 -11.84
N ARG A 148 6.51 0.25 -11.40
CA ARG A 148 6.64 0.77 -10.05
C ARG A 148 6.49 2.29 -10.04
N VAL A 149 5.61 2.83 -9.20
CA VAL A 149 5.47 4.28 -8.96
C VAL A 149 5.73 4.58 -7.50
N SER A 150 6.49 5.64 -7.20
CA SER A 150 6.75 6.08 -5.82
C SER A 150 5.73 7.14 -5.40
N ILE A 151 5.04 6.93 -4.28
CA ILE A 151 4.10 7.92 -3.71
C ILE A 151 4.81 9.18 -3.18
N LEU A 152 6.12 9.10 -2.95
CA LEU A 152 6.97 10.24 -2.57
C LEU A 152 7.45 11.07 -3.78
N THR A 153 7.19 10.60 -5.00
CA THR A 153 7.50 11.32 -6.24
C THR A 153 6.41 11.00 -7.26
N PRO A 154 5.18 11.49 -7.05
CA PRO A 154 4.03 11.12 -7.84
C PRO A 154 4.16 11.64 -9.28
N GLY A 155 4.47 10.72 -10.19
CA GLY A 155 4.20 10.89 -11.62
C GLY A 155 2.80 10.39 -11.99
N PRO A 156 2.45 10.35 -13.29
CA PRO A 156 1.20 9.75 -13.75
C PRO A 156 1.06 8.30 -13.25
N LEU A 157 -0.07 7.98 -12.62
CA LEU A 157 -0.39 6.62 -12.22
C LEU A 157 -0.80 5.80 -13.46
N PRO A 158 -0.37 4.53 -13.58
CA PRO A 158 -0.87 3.62 -14.61
C PRO A 158 -2.39 3.49 -14.54
N ALA A 159 -3.06 3.72 -15.67
CA ALA A 159 -4.52 3.76 -15.74
C ALA A 159 -5.12 2.37 -15.95
N VAL A 160 -6.24 2.10 -15.27
CA VAL A 160 -7.02 0.87 -15.45
C VAL A 160 -7.52 0.70 -16.89
N GLY A 161 -7.82 1.80 -17.58
CA GLY A 161 -8.20 1.81 -19.00
C GLY A 161 -7.11 1.30 -19.95
N ASP A 162 -5.83 1.39 -19.55
CA ASP A 162 -4.68 0.87 -20.31
C ASP A 162 -4.31 -0.58 -19.93
N GLY A 163 -5.19 -1.26 -19.17
CA GLY A 163 -5.03 -2.63 -18.69
C GLY A 163 -4.20 -2.80 -17.42
N TRP A 164 -3.81 -1.72 -16.75
CA TRP A 164 -3.01 -1.78 -15.52
C TRP A 164 -3.88 -1.97 -14.27
N GLU A 165 -3.52 -2.95 -13.44
CA GLU A 165 -4.12 -3.17 -12.12
C GLU A 165 -3.07 -2.95 -11.02
N ALA A 166 -3.48 -2.44 -9.85
CA ALA A 166 -2.61 -2.36 -8.68
C ALA A 166 -2.43 -3.76 -8.08
N ALA A 167 -1.20 -4.27 -8.07
CA ALA A 167 -0.88 -5.63 -7.64
C ALA A 167 -0.42 -5.72 -6.18
N ALA A 168 0.39 -4.76 -5.74
CA ALA A 168 0.94 -4.73 -4.39
C ALA A 168 1.38 -3.31 -4.00
N THR A 169 1.42 -3.03 -2.70
CA THR A 169 2.04 -1.81 -2.16
C THR A 169 3.18 -2.17 -1.21
N ARG A 170 4.27 -1.42 -1.31
CA ARG A 170 5.40 -1.46 -0.39
C ARG A 170 6.03 -0.07 -0.30
N PHE A 171 5.66 0.69 0.72
CA PHE A 171 6.13 2.07 0.93
C PHE A 171 7.63 2.24 0.58
N PRO A 172 8.00 3.23 -0.25
CA PRO A 172 7.15 4.27 -0.85
C PRO A 172 6.48 3.84 -2.18
N ASP A 173 6.60 2.59 -2.58
CA ASP A 173 6.27 2.11 -3.93
C ASP A 173 4.88 1.46 -4.04
N CYS A 174 4.14 1.81 -5.08
CA CYS A 174 3.00 1.07 -5.60
C CYS A 174 3.44 0.27 -6.83
N PHE A 175 3.11 -1.01 -6.87
CA PHE A 175 3.38 -1.89 -8.00
C PHE A 175 2.09 -2.14 -8.79
N TYR A 176 2.15 -1.84 -10.07
CA TYR A 176 1.10 -2.11 -11.04
C TYR A 176 1.54 -3.25 -11.93
N VAL A 177 0.60 -4.10 -12.35
CA VAL A 177 0.85 -5.14 -13.36
C VAL A 177 -0.16 -5.02 -14.49
N ARG A 178 0.19 -5.57 -15.65
CA ARG A 178 -0.71 -5.69 -16.80
C ARG A 178 -0.46 -7.00 -17.52
N SER A 179 -1.53 -7.66 -17.94
CA SER A 179 -1.43 -8.83 -18.82
C SER A 179 -0.99 -8.39 -20.21
N ARG A 180 0.08 -9.01 -20.73
CA ARG A 180 0.44 -8.87 -22.15
C ARG A 180 -0.41 -9.85 -22.95
N PRO A 181 -1.07 -9.43 -24.04
CA PRO A 181 -1.59 -10.40 -25.00
C PRO A 181 -0.45 -11.27 -25.52
N ALA A 182 -0.73 -12.55 -25.77
CA ALA A 182 0.19 -13.41 -26.48
C ALA A 182 0.44 -12.84 -27.90
N PRO A 183 1.67 -12.97 -28.44
CA PRO A 183 1.99 -12.55 -29.80
C PRO A 183 1.25 -13.38 -30.87
#